data_AF-A0A938SCH4-F1
#
_entry.id   AF-A0A938SCH4-F1
#
_cell.length_a   1.000
_cell.length_b   1.000
_cell.length_c   1.000
_cell.angle_alpha   90.00
_cell.angle_beta   90.00
_cell.angle_gamma   90.00
#
_symmetry.space_group_name_H-M   'P 1'
#
loop_
_entity.id
_entity.type
_entity.pdbx_description
1 polymer ?
#
loop_
_entity_poly.entity_id
_entity_poly.type
_entity_poly.pdbx_seq_one_letter_code
_entity_poly.pdbx_strand_id
1 'polypeptide(L)'
;MTRPLRRTQGDDSPTTTSLCNVNRSASRGWPMLDRLPVLILLCLPMASALAKESATSSPLWCKHIILIYAQPAAVEFWTKDKFRWLVAYQDEQGKPKDLLFDGFLILGFAAKGGRHLLPVTDKPAIKSDWEDALDRYLGAAQTLSEACEDAARELDKPDTKAKVILTVPYPDSRQKSFGAVGGRDLDFSKEADRLEAVKWHVDEALRKWNSRAEQGRLKAATLVGFYWGHEGIRDRDTEVVKGASAYVHSKGCLMHWIPCLGGARRDWRDLGLDCVTQQINYQNPQKPGRPLTIFDDNSRIVESFGLHGVEMTPMARETQMNPRVWSWHQVHLANLEAALRFRWDKYDAITYFHGNDIPAIAVEPKTRIFYDQLYRWLKGKLTWDDLQQLSVVTLDEQKARGFITDATHAKIASAKTVLEKLQLMEGPKLERLQKEQAEKLAPYTKSSGNLLANGSFEQDTEGWTPLRDATRTQEQAYHGQWSLRLSIESAGTDMVRAYAKSANIPVQPGQLIRLTAWVNVPKPLQGTNRGAMMGLSRFSKGKSITTWSECEVGQTQATNGWKSLTTYILVDDKPCDEVQALVGLCGQGVAYVDAVELVALSKP
;
A
#
# COMPACT_ATOMS: atom_id res chain seq x y z
N MET A 1 29.94 58.12 -21.19
CA MET A 1 29.35 59.20 -21.99
C MET A 1 30.29 59.51 -23.16
N THR A 2 29.75 60.02 -24.26
CA THR A 2 30.41 60.97 -25.18
C THR A 2 31.82 61.45 -24.78
N ARG A 3 32.82 61.00 -25.58
CA ARG A 3 34.20 61.49 -25.91
C ARG A 3 35.27 61.68 -24.80
N PRO A 4 36.60 61.59 -25.10
CA PRO A 4 37.29 60.96 -26.25
C PRO A 4 38.65 60.20 -25.94
N LEU A 5 39.21 59.56 -26.99
CA LEU A 5 40.65 59.39 -27.34
C LEU A 5 41.62 58.46 -26.56
N ARG A 6 42.19 57.48 -27.30
CA ARG A 6 43.61 56.98 -27.44
C ARG A 6 43.64 55.44 -27.57
N ARG A 7 44.04 54.81 -28.71
CA ARG A 7 45.43 54.52 -29.21
C ARG A 7 46.34 54.08 -28.07
N THR A 8 46.88 52.87 -27.95
CA THR A 8 47.64 51.98 -28.86
C THR A 8 47.74 50.60 -28.16
N GLN A 9 47.61 49.46 -28.86
CA GLN A 9 48.69 48.65 -29.45
C GLN A 9 49.69 48.02 -28.45
N GLY A 10 49.89 46.71 -28.61
CA GLY A 10 50.78 45.80 -27.87
C GLY A 10 50.17 44.39 -27.93
N ASP A 11 50.36 43.64 -29.02
CA ASP A 11 51.48 42.69 -29.22
C ASP A 11 51.64 41.78 -27.98
N ASP A 12 51.41 40.47 -28.04
CA ASP A 12 52.15 39.53 -28.89
C ASP A 12 51.32 38.29 -29.31
N SER A 13 51.35 38.03 -30.62
CA SER A 13 51.33 36.68 -31.23
C SER A 13 52.64 35.93 -30.87
N PRO A 14 52.85 34.59 -31.07
CA PRO A 14 52.40 33.89 -32.28
C PRO A 14 52.13 32.37 -32.25
N THR A 15 51.37 31.98 -33.28
CA THR A 15 51.43 30.78 -34.14
C THR A 15 52.57 29.77 -33.97
N THR A 16 52.29 28.47 -34.22
CA THR A 16 52.73 27.68 -35.41
C THR A 16 52.32 26.20 -35.24
N THR A 17 51.58 25.54 -36.16
CA THR A 17 52.04 24.77 -37.35
C THR A 17 53.17 23.80 -37.00
N SER A 18 53.19 22.49 -37.26
CA SER A 18 52.94 21.77 -38.52
C SER A 18 53.14 20.25 -38.27
N LEU A 19 52.49 19.45 -39.11
CA LEU A 19 52.76 18.05 -39.46
C LEU A 19 54.26 17.67 -39.55
N CYS A 20 54.58 16.42 -39.18
CA CYS A 20 55.36 15.49 -40.02
C CYS A 20 55.33 14.03 -39.51
N ASN A 21 55.19 13.11 -40.47
CA ASN A 21 55.30 11.65 -40.35
C ASN A 21 56.78 11.19 -40.41
N VAL A 22 56.99 9.91 -40.03
CA VAL A 22 57.86 8.88 -40.68
C VAL A 22 58.87 8.16 -39.74
N ASN A 23 58.50 6.90 -39.45
CA ASN A 23 59.25 5.61 -39.39
C ASN A 23 60.51 5.33 -38.53
N ARG A 24 60.36 4.17 -37.84
CA ARG A 24 61.23 2.96 -37.73
C ARG A 24 62.51 2.96 -36.85
N SER A 25 62.44 2.15 -35.79
CA SER A 25 63.15 0.84 -35.63
C SER A 25 63.92 0.60 -34.32
N ALA A 26 63.92 -0.68 -33.93
CA ALA A 26 64.94 -1.44 -33.17
C ALA A 26 64.93 -1.46 -31.62
N SER A 27 64.24 -2.47 -31.10
CA SER A 27 64.74 -3.62 -30.29
C SER A 27 65.47 -3.45 -28.94
N ARG A 28 64.99 -4.29 -28.00
CA ARG A 28 65.65 -5.05 -26.88
C ARG A 28 65.39 -4.55 -25.46
N GLY A 29 64.81 -5.45 -24.65
CA GLY A 29 64.81 -5.41 -23.19
C GLY A 29 63.55 -6.00 -22.53
N TRP A 30 63.52 -7.32 -22.30
CA TRP A 30 62.70 -7.99 -21.27
C TRP A 30 63.66 -8.31 -20.08
N PRO A 31 63.21 -8.58 -18.82
CA PRO A 31 61.97 -9.29 -18.47
C PRO A 31 61.26 -8.84 -17.16
N MET A 32 60.26 -9.65 -16.76
CA MET A 32 59.55 -9.77 -15.47
C MET A 32 58.40 -8.76 -15.25
N LEU A 33 57.17 -9.11 -14.90
CA LEU A 33 56.58 -10.31 -14.27
C LEU A 33 55.08 -10.40 -14.66
N ASP A 34 54.59 -11.65 -14.63
CA ASP A 34 53.25 -12.06 -14.21
C ASP A 34 52.00 -11.83 -15.09
N ARG A 35 51.65 -12.95 -15.73
CA ARG A 35 50.31 -13.55 -15.84
C ARG A 35 49.27 -12.96 -14.86
N LEU A 36 48.31 -12.21 -15.38
CA LEU A 36 46.98 -12.06 -14.76
C LEU A 36 46.00 -13.03 -15.43
N PRO A 37 45.32 -13.92 -14.68
CA PRO A 37 44.13 -14.57 -15.17
C PRO A 37 42.96 -13.58 -15.12
N VAL A 38 42.10 -13.68 -16.13
CA VAL A 38 40.77 -13.06 -16.20
C VAL A 38 39.98 -13.47 -14.95
N LEU A 39 39.85 -12.56 -13.97
CA LEU A 39 38.91 -12.71 -12.88
C LEU A 39 37.60 -12.02 -13.29
N ILE A 40 36.66 -12.82 -13.77
CA ILE A 40 35.26 -12.41 -13.89
C ILE A 40 34.77 -12.08 -12.48
N LEU A 41 34.44 -10.81 -12.24
CA LEU A 41 33.90 -10.33 -10.98
C LEU A 41 32.42 -10.77 -10.84
N LEU A 42 32.21 -12.04 -10.52
CA LEU A 42 30.93 -12.57 -10.03
C LEU A 42 30.81 -12.26 -8.53
N CYS A 43 30.52 -11.01 -8.16
CA CYS A 43 30.35 -10.61 -6.74
C CYS A 43 29.06 -9.82 -6.47
N LEU A 44 27.95 -10.14 -7.14
CA LEU A 44 26.67 -9.43 -6.93
C LEU A 44 25.45 -10.23 -6.42
N PRO A 45 25.51 -11.56 -6.12
CA PRO A 45 24.49 -12.20 -5.28
C PRO A 45 24.93 -12.37 -3.81
N MET A 46 26.22 -12.58 -3.54
CA MET A 46 26.70 -12.92 -2.19
C MET A 46 26.69 -11.73 -1.22
N ALA A 47 27.04 -10.52 -1.66
CA ALA A 47 27.05 -9.34 -0.78
C ALA A 47 25.64 -8.98 -0.29
N SER A 48 24.60 -9.15 -1.14
CA SER A 48 23.20 -8.95 -0.74
C SER A 48 22.68 -10.05 0.18
N ALA A 49 23.15 -11.30 0.03
CA ALA A 49 22.77 -12.39 0.93
C ALA A 49 23.42 -12.22 2.31
N LEU A 50 24.70 -11.84 2.36
CA LEU A 50 25.45 -11.61 3.60
C LEU A 50 24.94 -10.37 4.39
N ALA A 51 24.60 -9.27 3.70
CA ALA A 51 23.98 -8.11 4.34
C ALA A 51 22.56 -8.41 4.87
N LYS A 52 21.83 -9.30 4.19
CA LYS A 52 20.49 -9.75 4.61
C LYS A 52 20.57 -10.67 5.83
N GLU A 53 21.54 -11.59 5.88
CA GLU A 53 21.83 -12.41 7.07
C GLU A 53 22.30 -11.58 8.28
N SER A 54 23.00 -10.46 8.05
CA SER A 54 23.49 -9.62 9.15
C SER A 54 22.41 -8.78 9.85
N ALA A 55 21.33 -8.40 9.15
CA ALA A 55 20.25 -7.60 9.73
C ALA A 55 19.23 -8.45 10.51
N THR A 56 18.86 -9.63 9.99
CA THR A 56 17.87 -10.53 10.61
C THR A 56 18.41 -11.29 11.83
N SER A 57 19.73 -11.37 11.97
CA SER A 57 20.42 -11.90 13.16
C SER A 57 20.67 -10.83 14.24
N SER A 58 20.32 -9.56 13.98
CA SER A 58 20.46 -8.47 14.93
C SER A 58 19.58 -8.70 16.17
N PRO A 59 20.05 -8.39 17.40
CA PRO A 59 19.19 -8.40 18.58
C PRO A 59 18.02 -7.41 18.47
N LEU A 60 18.12 -6.41 17.58
CA LEU A 60 17.08 -5.43 17.29
C LEU A 60 15.96 -5.97 16.40
N TRP A 61 16.18 -7.09 15.69
CA TRP A 61 15.22 -7.61 14.73
C TRP A 61 13.95 -8.14 15.39
N CYS A 62 12.81 -7.91 14.76
CA CYS A 62 11.50 -8.40 15.20
C CYS A 62 10.88 -9.27 14.12
N LYS A 63 10.42 -10.47 14.48
CA LYS A 63 9.78 -11.39 13.54
C LYS A 63 8.26 -11.16 13.44
N HIS A 64 7.59 -10.90 14.56
CA HIS A 64 6.14 -10.69 14.64
C HIS A 64 5.83 -9.31 15.25
N ILE A 65 5.59 -8.32 14.39
CA ILE A 65 5.44 -6.91 14.77
C ILE A 65 3.96 -6.52 14.81
N ILE A 66 3.39 -6.29 15.98
CA ILE A 66 2.00 -5.82 16.13
C ILE A 66 1.92 -4.29 16.11
N LEU A 67 0.99 -3.74 15.34
CA LEU A 67 0.75 -2.29 15.27
C LEU A 67 -0.16 -1.81 16.41
N ILE A 68 0.35 -0.90 17.22
CA ILE A 68 -0.27 -0.31 18.41
C ILE A 68 -0.72 1.11 18.08
N TYR A 69 -2.03 1.31 17.93
CA TYR A 69 -2.57 2.64 17.63
C TYR A 69 -2.77 3.41 18.94
N ALA A 70 -1.89 4.40 19.15
CA ALA A 70 -1.91 5.35 20.26
C ALA A 70 -2.07 6.77 19.69
N GLN A 71 -3.28 7.09 19.26
CA GLN A 71 -3.61 8.38 18.63
C GLN A 71 -3.52 9.53 19.67
N PRO A 72 -2.82 10.64 19.35
CA PRO A 72 -2.77 11.82 20.24
C PRO A 72 -4.12 12.52 20.43
N ALA A 73 -4.97 12.50 19.39
CA ALA A 73 -6.28 13.13 19.42
C ALA A 73 -7.39 12.24 20.04
N ALA A 74 -7.09 11.01 20.45
CA ALA A 74 -8.07 10.07 20.98
C ALA A 74 -7.88 9.85 22.49
N VAL A 75 -8.93 9.34 23.13
CA VAL A 75 -8.89 8.84 24.51
C VAL A 75 -7.86 7.71 24.62
N GLU A 76 -7.13 7.66 25.74
CA GLU A 76 -6.22 6.56 26.03
C GLU A 76 -6.96 5.22 26.04
N PHE A 77 -6.54 4.34 25.13
CA PHE A 77 -7.09 2.99 25.00
C PHE A 77 -6.21 1.96 25.71
N TRP A 78 -4.90 2.18 25.73
CA TRP A 78 -3.94 1.18 26.17
C TRP A 78 -3.78 1.22 27.68
N THR A 79 -4.13 0.09 28.30
CA THR A 79 -3.87 -0.20 29.71
C THR A 79 -3.04 -1.48 29.79
N LYS A 80 -2.49 -1.76 30.98
CA LYS A 80 -1.78 -3.01 31.24
C LYS A 80 -2.63 -4.25 30.90
N ASP A 81 -3.92 -4.21 31.24
CA ASP A 81 -4.88 -5.28 30.95
C ASP A 81 -5.15 -5.48 29.46
N LYS A 82 -4.99 -4.43 28.64
CA LYS A 82 -5.08 -4.56 27.18
C LYS A 82 -3.79 -5.12 26.60
N PHE A 83 -2.63 -4.63 27.05
CA PHE A 83 -1.34 -5.13 26.58
C PHE A 83 -1.06 -6.58 26.96
N ARG A 84 -1.61 -7.10 28.07
CA ARG A 84 -1.41 -8.50 28.46
C ARG A 84 -1.82 -9.51 27.38
N TRP A 85 -2.80 -9.15 26.53
CA TRP A 85 -3.28 -9.98 25.42
C TRP A 85 -2.36 -9.96 24.20
N LEU A 86 -1.45 -8.98 24.12
CA LEU A 86 -0.45 -8.86 23.07
C LEU A 86 0.93 -9.36 23.51
N VAL A 87 1.26 -9.21 24.79
CA VAL A 87 2.57 -9.65 25.29
C VAL A 87 2.62 -11.16 25.50
N ALA A 88 1.54 -11.75 26.03
CA ALA A 88 1.47 -13.18 26.30
C ALA A 88 0.16 -13.79 25.78
N TYR A 89 0.26 -15.04 25.33
CA TYR A 89 -0.90 -15.88 25.08
C TYR A 89 -1.55 -16.26 26.41
N GLN A 90 -2.81 -15.88 26.59
CA GLN A 90 -3.61 -16.19 27.76
C GLN A 90 -4.48 -17.43 27.48
N ASP A 91 -4.57 -18.37 28.40
CA ASP A 91 -5.56 -19.46 28.33
C ASP A 91 -6.98 -18.97 28.65
N GLU A 92 -7.97 -19.87 28.57
CA GLU A 92 -9.39 -19.56 28.83
C GLU A 92 -9.62 -19.04 30.26
N GLN A 93 -8.74 -19.38 31.19
CA GLN A 93 -8.78 -18.92 32.58
C GLN A 93 -8.05 -17.58 32.77
N GLY A 94 -7.50 -17.01 31.69
CA GLY A 94 -6.76 -15.75 31.71
C GLY A 94 -5.36 -15.86 32.29
N LYS A 95 -4.77 -17.07 32.29
CA LYS A 95 -3.39 -17.33 32.73
C LYS A 95 -2.43 -17.32 31.54
N PRO A 96 -1.29 -16.63 31.62
CA PRO A 96 -0.31 -16.62 30.54
C PRO A 96 0.36 -17.99 30.39
N LYS A 97 0.58 -18.43 29.14
CA LYS A 97 1.23 -19.72 28.81
C LYS A 97 2.49 -19.59 27.98
N ASP A 98 2.58 -18.56 27.16
CA ASP A 98 3.77 -18.25 26.37
C ASP A 98 3.76 -16.77 25.97
N LEU A 99 4.91 -16.25 25.56
CA LEU A 99 4.99 -14.93 24.93
C LEU A 99 4.24 -14.95 23.60
N LEU A 100 3.67 -13.83 23.16
CA LEU A 100 2.90 -13.77 21.92
C LEU A 100 3.66 -13.00 20.83
N PHE A 101 3.66 -11.67 20.86
CA PHE A 101 4.41 -10.82 19.93
C PHE A 101 5.78 -10.43 20.51
N ASP A 102 6.79 -10.30 19.64
CA ASP A 102 8.13 -9.82 20.02
C ASP A 102 8.34 -8.33 19.70
N GLY A 103 7.72 -7.82 18.62
CA GLY A 103 7.81 -6.41 18.20
C GLY A 103 6.50 -5.62 18.36
N PHE A 104 6.60 -4.36 18.78
CA PHE A 104 5.47 -3.46 19.04
C PHE A 104 5.73 -2.11 18.36
N LEU A 105 5.05 -1.87 17.24
CA LEU A 105 5.13 -0.61 16.51
C LEU A 105 4.07 0.35 17.01
N ILE A 106 4.47 1.45 17.65
CA ILE A 106 3.54 2.43 18.22
C ILE A 106 3.35 3.60 17.24
N LEU A 107 2.10 3.87 16.89
CA LEU A 107 1.74 4.85 15.87
C LEU A 107 0.48 5.65 16.18
N GLY A 108 0.34 6.78 15.48
CA GLY A 108 -0.85 7.63 15.48
C GLY A 108 -0.84 8.57 14.27
N PHE A 109 -2.01 8.97 13.81
CA PHE A 109 -2.22 9.76 12.59
C PHE A 109 -2.88 11.10 12.86
N ALA A 110 -3.81 11.16 13.82
CA ALA A 110 -4.60 12.34 14.13
C ALA A 110 -3.94 13.14 15.25
N ALA A 111 -3.71 14.43 15.01
CA ALA A 111 -3.26 15.38 16.00
C ALA A 111 -4.42 16.25 16.48
N LYS A 112 -4.18 17.06 17.52
CA LYS A 112 -5.16 18.00 18.04
C LYS A 112 -5.49 19.09 17.01
N GLY A 113 -6.67 19.70 17.12
CA GLY A 113 -7.08 20.80 16.23
C GLY A 113 -7.37 20.40 14.77
N GLY A 114 -7.58 19.10 14.51
CA GLY A 114 -7.86 18.57 13.16
C GLY A 114 -6.63 18.53 12.24
N ARG A 115 -5.42 18.68 12.79
CA ARG A 115 -4.16 18.45 12.06
C ARG A 115 -3.84 16.97 11.99
N HIS A 116 -2.96 16.60 11.05
CA HIS A 116 -2.57 15.21 10.85
C HIS A 116 -1.05 15.03 10.75
N LEU A 117 -0.57 13.93 11.32
CA LEU A 117 0.82 13.45 11.28
C LEU A 117 1.14 12.74 9.96
N LEU A 118 0.13 12.56 9.10
CA LEU A 118 0.19 12.00 7.75
C LEU A 118 -0.44 12.96 6.74
N PRO A 119 -0.12 12.86 5.43
CA PRO A 119 -0.64 13.76 4.40
C PRO A 119 -2.07 13.38 3.95
N VAL A 120 -2.99 13.24 4.90
CA VAL A 120 -4.39 12.78 4.66
C VAL A 120 -5.42 13.91 4.73
N THR A 121 -5.05 15.07 5.28
CA THR A 121 -5.89 16.29 5.27
C THR A 121 -5.12 17.47 4.70
N ASP A 122 -5.77 18.62 4.57
CA ASP A 122 -5.18 19.91 4.20
C ASP A 122 -4.46 20.62 5.36
N LYS A 123 -4.52 20.05 6.58
CA LYS A 123 -3.94 20.61 7.80
C LYS A 123 -2.74 19.79 8.27
N PRO A 124 -1.52 20.07 7.78
CA PRO A 124 -0.32 19.37 8.24
C PRO A 124 0.00 19.70 9.69
N ALA A 125 0.58 18.74 10.40
CA ALA A 125 1.02 18.90 11.79
C ALA A 125 2.11 19.98 11.96
N ILE A 126 2.17 20.56 13.17
CA ILE A 126 3.23 21.46 13.65
C ILE A 126 4.07 20.74 14.72
N LYS A 127 5.15 21.37 15.19
CA LYS A 127 6.10 20.81 16.15
C LYS A 127 5.43 20.32 17.45
N SER A 128 4.49 21.09 18.01
CA SER A 128 3.80 20.68 19.23
C SER A 128 2.93 19.43 19.04
N ASP A 129 2.42 19.19 17.83
CA ASP A 129 1.71 17.93 17.54
C ASP A 129 2.68 16.73 17.51
N TRP A 130 3.91 16.94 17.03
CA TRP A 130 4.96 15.90 17.03
C TRP A 130 5.42 15.60 18.45
N GLU A 131 5.55 16.63 19.29
CA GLU A 131 5.87 16.48 20.72
C GLU A 131 4.76 15.72 21.46
N ASP A 132 3.50 16.12 21.26
CA ASP A 132 2.32 15.44 21.81
C ASP A 132 2.28 13.97 21.36
N ALA A 133 2.57 13.70 20.09
CA ALA A 133 2.61 12.35 19.56
C ALA A 133 3.72 11.51 20.18
N LEU A 134 4.91 12.07 20.33
CA LEU A 134 6.02 11.38 20.97
C LEU A 134 5.71 11.06 22.44
N ASP A 135 5.14 12.01 23.20
CA ASP A 135 4.76 11.77 24.59
C ASP A 135 3.67 10.70 24.72
N ARG A 136 2.73 10.68 23.77
CA ARG A 136 1.71 9.63 23.64
C ARG A 136 2.34 8.26 23.40
N TYR A 137 3.28 8.15 22.47
CA TYR A 137 3.93 6.88 22.14
C TYR A 137 4.78 6.35 23.30
N LEU A 138 5.53 7.24 23.97
CA LEU A 138 6.34 6.87 25.13
C LEU A 138 5.49 6.49 26.34
N GLY A 139 4.30 7.09 26.51
CA GLY A 139 3.32 6.66 27.51
C GLY A 139 2.86 5.23 27.25
N ALA A 140 2.45 4.92 26.02
CA ALA A 140 2.07 3.56 25.63
C ALA A 140 3.23 2.56 25.81
N ALA A 141 4.47 2.95 25.51
CA ALA A 141 5.65 2.12 25.72
C ALA A 141 5.92 1.79 27.20
N GLN A 142 5.65 2.74 28.12
CA GLN A 142 5.74 2.49 29.57
C GLN A 142 4.69 1.48 30.02
N THR A 143 3.43 1.66 29.63
CA THR A 143 2.36 0.71 29.97
C THR A 143 2.61 -0.68 29.35
N LEU A 144 3.20 -0.74 28.16
CA LEU A 144 3.67 -1.99 27.56
C LEU A 144 4.80 -2.64 28.37
N SER A 145 5.78 -1.87 28.84
CA SER A 145 6.85 -2.36 29.72
C SER A 145 6.26 -2.99 30.98
N GLU A 146 5.31 -2.33 31.63
CA GLU A 146 4.65 -2.85 32.84
C GLU A 146 3.92 -4.18 32.58
N ALA A 147 3.18 -4.28 31.47
CA ALA A 147 2.52 -5.53 31.08
C ALA A 147 3.54 -6.64 30.77
N CYS A 148 4.68 -6.28 30.19
CA CYS A 148 5.77 -7.21 29.90
C CYS A 148 6.49 -7.69 31.16
N GLU A 149 6.66 -6.83 32.17
CA GLU A 149 7.20 -7.23 33.48
C GLU A 149 6.31 -8.26 34.18
N ASP A 150 5.00 -8.07 34.13
CA ASP A 150 4.05 -9.01 34.72
C ASP A 150 4.05 -10.35 33.96
N ALA A 151 3.98 -10.33 32.63
CA ALA A 151 4.05 -11.54 31.81
C ALA A 151 5.38 -12.30 32.01
N ALA A 152 6.51 -11.57 32.04
CA ALA A 152 7.83 -12.14 32.30
C ALA A 152 7.90 -12.85 33.66
N ARG A 153 7.32 -12.25 34.70
CA ARG A 153 7.27 -12.82 36.05
C ARG A 153 6.38 -14.07 36.11
N GLU A 154 5.19 -14.00 35.52
CA GLU A 154 4.23 -15.11 35.54
C GLU A 154 4.67 -16.31 34.70
N LEU A 155 5.49 -16.08 33.67
CA LEU A 155 6.05 -17.12 32.80
C LEU A 155 7.43 -17.62 33.22
N ASP A 156 8.01 -17.08 34.31
CA ASP A 156 9.38 -17.35 34.75
C ASP A 156 10.44 -17.08 33.65
N LYS A 157 10.30 -15.93 32.97
CA LYS A 157 11.18 -15.46 31.88
C LYS A 157 11.67 -14.02 32.17
N PRO A 158 12.46 -13.80 33.23
CA PRO A 158 12.80 -12.46 33.74
C PRO A 158 13.56 -11.56 32.74
N ASP A 159 14.25 -12.15 31.75
CA ASP A 159 15.01 -11.40 30.73
C ASP A 159 14.15 -10.92 29.55
N THR A 160 12.85 -11.19 29.57
CA THR A 160 11.95 -10.80 28.48
C THR A 160 11.82 -9.28 28.38
N LYS A 161 12.00 -8.75 27.16
CA LYS A 161 11.74 -7.35 26.84
C LYS A 161 10.88 -7.20 25.60
N ALA A 162 9.92 -6.28 25.64
CA ALA A 162 9.16 -5.86 24.48
C ALA A 162 10.04 -4.98 23.57
N LYS A 163 10.18 -5.35 22.29
CA LYS A 163 10.92 -4.54 21.31
C LYS A 163 10.00 -3.47 20.74
N VAL A 164 10.30 -2.21 21.01
CA VAL A 164 9.47 -1.05 20.65
C VAL A 164 10.01 -0.38 19.40
N ILE A 165 9.12 -0.07 18.47
CA ILE A 165 9.38 0.71 17.27
C ILE A 165 8.51 1.97 17.34
N LEU A 166 9.12 3.16 17.23
CA LEU A 166 8.41 4.44 17.32
C LEU A 166 8.17 5.05 15.93
N THR A 167 6.99 5.60 15.70
CA THR A 167 6.69 6.26 14.42
C THR A 167 7.37 7.62 14.29
N VAL A 168 7.93 7.89 13.12
CA VAL A 168 8.35 9.22 12.67
C VAL A 168 7.16 9.87 11.94
N PRO A 169 6.61 10.99 12.45
CA PRO A 169 5.58 11.74 11.74
C PRO A 169 6.06 12.20 10.37
N TYR A 170 5.16 12.29 9.40
CA TYR A 170 5.52 12.68 8.03
C TYR A 170 5.82 14.19 7.95
N PRO A 171 7.03 14.60 7.51
CA PRO A 171 7.35 16.01 7.31
C PRO A 171 6.67 16.50 6.03
N ASP A 172 5.40 16.91 6.16
CA ASP A 172 4.55 17.29 5.04
C ASP A 172 5.02 18.57 4.35
N SER A 173 5.31 18.50 3.05
CA SER A 173 5.83 19.62 2.26
C SER A 173 4.90 20.84 2.18
N ARG A 174 3.64 20.69 2.60
CA ARG A 174 2.65 21.77 2.70
C ARG A 174 2.83 22.62 3.97
N GLN A 175 3.52 22.11 4.98
CA GLN A 175 3.85 22.87 6.19
C GLN A 175 4.95 23.90 5.91
N LYS A 176 4.70 25.17 6.23
CA LYS A 176 5.64 26.29 6.00
C LYS A 176 6.18 26.95 7.26
N SER A 177 5.56 26.68 8.41
CA SER A 177 5.95 27.16 9.73
C SER A 177 5.73 26.03 10.73
N PHE A 178 6.67 25.08 10.73
CA PHE A 178 6.56 23.88 11.56
C PHE A 178 6.74 24.21 13.05
N GLY A 179 7.65 25.10 13.39
CA GLY A 179 8.10 25.40 14.74
C GLY A 179 9.63 25.46 14.82
N ALA A 180 10.13 26.10 15.88
CA ALA A 180 11.56 26.34 16.06
C ALA A 180 12.33 25.06 16.43
N VAL A 181 13.36 24.74 15.65
CA VAL A 181 14.40 23.73 15.92
C VAL A 181 15.75 24.41 15.78
N GLY A 182 16.64 24.23 16.77
CA GLY A 182 17.95 24.91 16.76
C GLY A 182 17.87 26.45 16.71
N GLY A 183 16.78 27.04 17.21
CA GLY A 183 16.57 28.50 17.19
C GLY A 183 16.00 29.06 15.88
N ARG A 184 15.64 28.20 14.91
CA ARG A 184 15.11 28.59 13.60
C ARG A 184 13.79 27.88 13.31
N ASP A 185 12.82 28.61 12.75
CA ASP A 185 11.58 28.00 12.28
C ASP A 185 11.81 27.22 10.97
N LEU A 186 11.26 26.01 10.89
CA LEU A 186 11.47 25.10 9.76
C LEU A 186 10.32 25.20 8.75
N ASP A 187 10.68 25.25 7.46
CA ASP A 187 9.75 25.26 6.32
C ASP A 187 9.90 23.97 5.52
N PHE A 188 8.90 23.09 5.60
CA PHE A 188 8.93 21.78 4.92
C PHE A 188 8.75 21.89 3.40
N SER A 189 8.60 23.08 2.83
CA SER A 189 8.85 23.29 1.39
C SER A 189 10.28 22.89 0.99
N LYS A 190 11.22 22.96 1.94
CA LYS A 190 12.64 22.68 1.75
C LYS A 190 12.99 21.30 2.28
N GLU A 191 13.68 20.52 1.47
CA GLU A 191 14.10 19.17 1.82
C GLU A 191 14.99 19.11 3.07
N ALA A 192 15.94 20.05 3.18
CA ALA A 192 16.85 20.14 4.32
C ALA A 192 16.11 20.35 5.65
N ASP A 193 15.08 21.21 5.66
CA ASP A 193 14.28 21.50 6.87
C ASP A 193 13.43 20.28 7.27
N ARG A 194 12.93 19.50 6.30
CA ARG A 194 12.23 18.23 6.56
C ARG A 194 13.16 17.22 7.24
N LEU A 195 14.37 17.07 6.71
CA LEU A 195 15.37 16.18 7.30
C LEU A 195 15.80 16.65 8.69
N GLU A 196 15.99 17.96 8.90
CA GLU A 196 16.33 18.53 10.21
C GLU A 196 15.25 18.23 11.26
N ALA A 197 13.96 18.37 10.90
CA ALA A 197 12.86 18.01 11.81
C ALA A 197 12.84 16.51 12.15
N VAL A 198 13.11 15.63 11.17
CA VAL A 198 13.19 14.18 11.42
C VAL A 198 14.35 13.84 12.36
N LYS A 199 15.53 14.45 12.16
CA LYS A 199 16.68 14.27 13.06
C LYS A 199 16.38 14.73 14.48
N TRP A 200 15.78 15.91 14.62
CA TRP A 200 15.34 16.44 15.91
C TRP A 200 14.35 15.49 16.61
N HIS A 201 13.36 14.95 15.88
CA HIS A 201 12.39 14.00 16.44
C HIS A 201 13.05 12.71 16.95
N VAL A 202 14.01 12.16 16.20
CA VAL A 202 14.78 10.97 16.60
C VAL A 202 15.60 11.24 17.87
N ASP A 203 16.28 12.39 17.94
CA ASP A 203 17.05 12.77 19.13
C ASP A 203 16.16 12.96 20.35
N GLU A 204 15.02 13.63 20.18
CA GLU A 204 14.08 13.86 21.27
C GLU A 204 13.45 12.56 21.77
N ALA A 205 13.16 11.62 20.85
CA ALA A 205 12.68 10.29 21.20
C ALA A 205 13.70 9.53 22.03
N LEU A 206 14.97 9.50 21.61
CA LEU A 206 16.05 8.84 22.34
C LEU A 206 16.31 9.49 23.70
N ARG A 207 16.35 10.83 23.76
CA ARG A 207 16.54 11.59 25.00
C ARG A 207 15.44 11.29 26.01
N LYS A 208 14.17 11.37 25.60
CA LYS A 208 13.02 11.07 26.47
C LYS A 208 12.97 9.59 26.85
N TRP A 209 13.31 8.68 25.93
CA TRP A 209 13.41 7.25 26.21
C TRP A 209 14.42 6.95 27.30
N ASN A 210 15.67 7.43 27.14
CA ASN A 210 16.75 7.22 28.11
C ASN A 210 16.40 7.77 29.49
N SER A 211 15.85 8.99 29.55
CA SER A 211 15.39 9.59 30.81
C SER A 211 14.32 8.74 31.51
N ARG A 212 13.35 8.18 30.76
CA ARG A 212 12.32 7.29 31.31
C ARG A 212 12.90 5.93 31.75
N ALA A 213 13.90 5.43 31.03
CA ALA A 213 14.60 4.19 31.37
C ALA A 213 15.43 4.31 32.65
N GLU A 214 16.17 5.42 32.81
CA GLU A 214 16.92 5.76 34.05
C GLU A 214 16.00 5.88 35.27
N GLN A 215 14.76 6.36 35.06
CA GLN A 215 13.72 6.40 36.08
C GLN A 215 13.09 5.03 36.37
N GLY A 216 13.54 3.96 35.70
CA GLY A 216 13.02 2.61 35.86
C GLY A 216 11.60 2.41 35.32
N ARG A 217 11.14 3.24 34.38
CA ARG A 217 9.78 3.17 33.79
C ARG A 217 9.69 2.32 32.51
N LEU A 218 10.82 1.77 32.05
CA LEU A 218 10.95 1.01 30.79
C LEU A 218 11.80 -0.26 30.99
N LYS A 219 11.73 -0.92 32.15
CA LYS A 219 12.66 -2.02 32.51
C LYS A 219 12.55 -3.23 31.58
N ALA A 220 11.33 -3.58 31.15
CA ALA A 220 11.06 -4.66 30.22
C ALA A 220 10.71 -4.17 28.81
N ALA A 221 11.29 -3.05 28.38
CA ALA A 221 11.16 -2.57 27.00
C ALA A 221 12.54 -2.21 26.42
N THR A 222 12.67 -2.30 25.09
CA THR A 222 13.87 -1.88 24.36
C THR A 222 13.46 -1.17 23.09
N LEU A 223 13.94 0.05 22.87
CA LEU A 223 13.72 0.78 21.64
C LEU A 223 14.67 0.22 20.57
N VAL A 224 14.10 -0.41 19.54
CA VAL A 224 14.88 -1.09 18.50
C VAL A 224 14.91 -0.33 17.18
N GLY A 225 13.96 0.58 16.97
CA GLY A 225 13.83 1.23 15.67
C GLY A 225 12.79 2.32 15.58
N PHE A 226 12.74 2.88 14.40
CA PHE A 226 11.78 3.89 13.97
C PHE A 226 10.99 3.40 12.76
N TYR A 227 9.76 3.85 12.61
CA TYR A 227 8.91 3.56 11.46
C TYR A 227 8.68 4.82 10.62
N TRP A 228 8.96 4.75 9.32
CA TRP A 228 8.61 5.82 8.40
C TRP A 228 7.09 5.86 8.18
N GLY A 229 6.42 6.84 8.77
CA GLY A 229 4.96 6.86 8.93
C GLY A 229 4.13 6.87 7.64
N HIS A 230 4.70 7.28 6.50
CA HIS A 230 3.97 7.39 5.24
C HIS A 230 4.14 6.13 4.37
N GLU A 231 3.04 5.46 4.07
CA GLU A 231 2.99 4.18 3.33
C GLU A 231 3.43 4.28 1.84
N GLY A 232 3.73 5.48 1.35
CA GLY A 232 4.30 5.72 0.03
C GLY A 232 5.58 6.57 0.09
N ILE A 233 6.42 6.49 -0.93
CA ILE A 233 7.61 7.37 -1.04
C ILE A 233 7.56 8.06 -2.40
N ARG A 234 7.23 9.35 -2.38
CA ARG A 234 7.19 10.20 -3.59
C ARG A 234 8.62 10.60 -3.98
N ASP A 235 8.85 11.04 -5.22
CA ASP A 235 10.21 11.46 -5.65
C ASP A 235 10.83 12.47 -4.69
N ARG A 236 10.04 13.48 -4.28
CA ARG A 236 10.43 14.51 -3.29
C ARG A 236 10.74 14.00 -1.89
N ASP A 237 10.39 12.75 -1.56
CA ASP A 237 10.60 12.15 -0.25
C ASP A 237 11.90 11.34 -0.21
N THR A 238 12.48 11.00 -1.37
CA THR A 238 13.60 10.06 -1.53
C THR A 238 14.81 10.44 -0.68
N GLU A 239 15.34 11.66 -0.85
CA GLU A 239 16.54 12.09 -0.14
C GLU A 239 16.28 12.35 1.36
N VAL A 240 15.05 12.76 1.71
CA VAL A 240 14.65 12.86 3.12
C VAL A 240 14.66 11.49 3.79
N VAL A 241 14.11 10.46 3.14
CA VAL A 241 14.10 9.10 3.67
C VAL A 241 15.51 8.54 3.76
N LYS A 242 16.35 8.70 2.73
CA LYS A 242 17.77 8.29 2.77
C LYS A 242 18.52 8.93 3.94
N GLY A 243 18.39 10.25 4.08
CA GLY A 243 19.01 11.00 5.18
C GLY A 243 18.47 10.59 6.54
N ALA A 244 17.17 10.29 6.64
CA ALA A 244 16.54 9.82 7.87
C ALA A 244 17.03 8.42 8.26
N SER A 245 17.06 7.47 7.32
CA SER A 245 17.59 6.12 7.53
C SER A 245 19.04 6.16 8.00
N ALA A 246 19.91 6.89 7.30
CA ALA A 246 21.31 7.05 7.69
C ALA A 246 21.46 7.67 9.09
N TYR A 247 20.59 8.62 9.46
CA TYR A 247 20.59 9.20 10.80
C TYR A 247 20.15 8.20 11.87
N VAL A 248 19.07 7.46 11.62
CA VAL A 248 18.57 6.40 12.51
C VAL A 248 19.64 5.32 12.73
N HIS A 249 20.35 4.91 11.67
CA HIS A 249 21.47 3.98 11.76
C HIS A 249 22.62 4.54 12.61
N SER A 250 22.94 5.82 12.48
CA SER A 250 23.98 6.48 13.31
C SER A 250 23.66 6.46 14.81
N LYS A 251 22.39 6.23 15.17
CA LYS A 251 21.92 6.07 16.56
C LYS A 251 21.80 4.61 16.99
N GLY A 252 22.18 3.65 16.15
CA GLY A 252 22.12 2.22 16.44
C GLY A 252 20.70 1.66 16.41
N CYS A 253 19.79 2.25 15.64
CA CYS A 253 18.40 1.82 15.50
C CYS A 253 18.11 1.36 14.06
N LEU A 254 17.04 0.57 13.88
CA LEU A 254 16.54 0.14 12.56
C LEU A 254 15.45 1.10 12.03
N MET A 255 15.38 1.27 10.71
CA MET A 255 14.32 1.98 10.00
C MET A 255 13.35 0.99 9.35
N HIS A 256 12.10 1.00 9.79
CA HIS A 256 11.01 0.14 9.32
C HIS A 256 10.12 0.88 8.31
N TRP A 257 9.53 0.13 7.38
CA TRP A 257 8.55 0.66 6.43
C TRP A 257 7.51 -0.38 6.01
N ILE A 258 6.26 0.05 5.84
CA ILE A 258 5.12 -0.80 5.49
C ILE A 258 4.44 -0.14 4.28
N PRO A 259 4.89 -0.43 3.06
CA PRO A 259 4.29 0.12 1.86
C PRO A 259 2.87 -0.42 1.62
N CYS A 260 1.96 0.46 1.17
CA CYS A 260 0.65 0.03 0.73
C CYS A 260 0.68 -0.54 -0.69
N LEU A 261 -0.20 -1.52 -0.97
CA LEU A 261 -0.32 -2.09 -2.30
C LEU A 261 -0.76 -1.03 -3.33
N GLY A 262 0.11 -0.75 -4.31
CA GLY A 262 -0.07 0.27 -5.35
C GLY A 262 0.86 1.48 -5.23
N GLY A 263 1.69 1.57 -4.19
CA GLY A 263 2.71 2.60 -4.03
C GLY A 263 3.86 2.49 -5.05
N ALA A 264 4.59 3.59 -5.26
CA ALA A 264 5.81 3.61 -6.08
C ALA A 264 6.83 2.63 -5.50
N ARG A 265 7.27 1.67 -6.32
CA ARG A 265 8.17 0.58 -5.89
C ARG A 265 9.62 1.04 -5.95
N ARG A 266 9.99 1.92 -5.01
CA ARG A 266 11.36 2.38 -4.81
C ARG A 266 12.22 1.21 -4.34
N ASP A 267 13.49 1.21 -4.70
CA ASP A 267 14.44 0.27 -4.12
C ASP A 267 14.65 0.66 -2.65
N TRP A 268 14.06 -0.12 -1.75
CA TRP A 268 14.12 0.13 -0.31
C TRP A 268 15.56 0.00 0.23
N ARG A 269 16.44 -0.73 -0.47
CA ARG A 269 17.85 -0.88 -0.10
C ARG A 269 18.61 0.43 -0.32
N ASP A 270 18.39 1.07 -1.46
CA ASP A 270 18.95 2.40 -1.77
C ASP A 270 18.44 3.48 -0.79
N LEU A 271 17.24 3.30 -0.24
CA LEU A 271 16.68 4.16 0.81
C LEU A 271 17.25 3.89 2.21
N GLY A 272 18.03 2.82 2.40
CA GLY A 272 18.58 2.41 3.69
C GLY A 272 17.53 1.88 4.67
N LEU A 273 16.40 1.36 4.19
CA LEU A 273 15.38 0.76 5.05
C LEU A 273 15.82 -0.66 5.47
N ASP A 274 15.51 -1.08 6.71
CA ASP A 274 15.99 -2.35 7.26
C ASP A 274 14.92 -3.44 7.25
N CYS A 275 13.69 -3.11 7.62
CA CYS A 275 12.58 -4.07 7.70
C CYS A 275 11.39 -3.53 6.93
N VAL A 276 11.04 -4.23 5.84
CA VAL A 276 10.00 -3.82 4.90
C VAL A 276 8.99 -4.94 4.71
N THR A 277 7.74 -4.71 5.12
CA THR A 277 6.65 -5.67 4.95
C THR A 277 5.53 -5.10 4.07
N GLN A 278 5.01 -5.90 3.16
CA GLN A 278 4.02 -5.45 2.18
C GLN A 278 2.59 -5.53 2.75
N GLN A 279 1.91 -4.39 2.78
CA GLN A 279 0.51 -4.32 3.17
C GLN A 279 -0.43 -4.66 2.02
N ILE A 280 -1.33 -5.61 2.27
CA ILE A 280 -2.23 -6.19 1.27
C ILE A 280 -3.54 -5.42 1.09
N ASN A 281 -4.03 -4.75 2.14
CA ASN A 281 -5.26 -3.96 2.11
C ASN A 281 -6.50 -4.73 1.61
N TYR A 282 -6.57 -6.05 1.86
CA TYR A 282 -7.68 -6.91 1.42
C TYR A 282 -9.03 -6.48 2.02
N GLN A 283 -9.03 -5.97 3.25
CA GLN A 283 -10.21 -5.50 3.97
C GLN A 283 -10.81 -4.20 3.41
N ASN A 284 -10.08 -3.44 2.60
CA ASN A 284 -10.44 -2.05 2.29
C ASN A 284 -11.69 -1.99 1.37
N PRO A 285 -12.59 -0.99 1.56
CA PRO A 285 -13.87 -0.88 0.84
C PRO A 285 -13.74 -0.37 -0.60
N GLN A 286 -12.74 -0.84 -1.33
CA GLN A 286 -12.50 -0.47 -2.73
C GLN A 286 -13.54 -1.12 -3.64
N LYS A 287 -13.85 -0.49 -4.79
CA LYS A 287 -14.80 -1.01 -5.80
C LYS A 287 -14.05 -1.24 -7.11
N PRO A 288 -14.19 -2.41 -7.77
CA PRO A 288 -15.15 -3.51 -7.55
C PRO A 288 -14.79 -4.54 -6.44
N GLY A 289 -13.97 -4.17 -5.45
CA GLY A 289 -13.53 -5.07 -4.38
C GLY A 289 -12.39 -5.99 -4.82
N ARG A 290 -11.41 -6.18 -3.94
CA ARG A 290 -10.22 -6.98 -4.23
C ARG A 290 -10.54 -8.47 -4.06
N PRO A 291 -10.37 -9.33 -5.07
CA PRO A 291 -10.59 -10.78 -4.92
C PRO A 291 -9.45 -11.43 -4.12
N LEU A 292 -9.66 -12.68 -3.68
CA LEU A 292 -8.66 -13.49 -2.96
C LEU A 292 -7.31 -13.66 -3.71
N THR A 293 -7.26 -13.46 -5.02
CA THR A 293 -5.99 -13.54 -5.78
C THR A 293 -4.97 -12.48 -5.34
N ILE A 294 -5.42 -11.41 -4.67
CA ILE A 294 -4.51 -10.40 -4.12
C ILE A 294 -3.48 -10.95 -3.13
N PHE A 295 -3.77 -12.08 -2.47
CA PHE A 295 -2.80 -12.75 -1.59
C PHE A 295 -1.64 -13.38 -2.38
N ASP A 296 -1.89 -13.86 -3.60
CA ASP A 296 -0.84 -14.30 -4.55
C ASP A 296 0.00 -13.09 -4.98
N ASP A 297 -0.65 -12.02 -5.41
CA ASP A 297 0.04 -10.79 -5.82
C ASP A 297 0.92 -10.23 -4.72
N ASN A 298 0.44 -10.23 -3.48
CA ASN A 298 1.18 -9.76 -2.32
C ASN A 298 2.46 -10.59 -2.11
N SER A 299 2.34 -11.92 -2.17
CA SER A 299 3.48 -12.84 -2.00
C SER A 299 4.49 -12.68 -3.14
N ARG A 300 4.01 -12.58 -4.39
CA ARG A 300 4.87 -12.30 -5.55
C ARG A 300 5.61 -10.97 -5.43
N ILE A 301 4.98 -9.94 -4.86
CA ILE A 301 5.63 -8.65 -4.61
C ILE A 301 6.75 -8.79 -3.59
N VAL A 302 6.48 -9.46 -2.47
CA VAL A 302 7.50 -9.71 -1.44
C VAL A 302 8.71 -10.42 -2.05
N GLU A 303 8.47 -11.48 -2.81
CA GLU A 303 9.53 -12.28 -3.42
C GLU A 303 10.28 -11.52 -4.51
N SER A 304 9.57 -10.86 -5.43
CA SER A 304 10.18 -10.17 -6.58
C SER A 304 11.02 -8.96 -6.19
N PHE A 305 10.66 -8.27 -5.10
CA PHE A 305 11.40 -7.10 -4.60
C PHE A 305 12.33 -7.46 -3.42
N GLY A 306 12.35 -8.74 -3.04
CA GLY A 306 13.09 -9.25 -1.90
C GLY A 306 12.78 -8.50 -0.61
N LEU A 307 11.50 -8.26 -0.34
CA LEU A 307 11.02 -7.67 0.93
C LEU A 307 11.16 -8.69 2.07
N HIS A 308 10.92 -8.25 3.30
CA HIS A 308 11.08 -9.09 4.50
C HIS A 308 9.82 -9.88 4.84
N GLY A 309 8.66 -9.47 4.34
CA GLY A 309 7.42 -10.24 4.45
C GLY A 309 6.18 -9.40 4.22
N VAL A 310 5.09 -9.71 4.92
CA VAL A 310 3.76 -9.15 4.67
C VAL A 310 3.16 -8.52 5.92
N GLU A 311 2.23 -7.59 5.74
CA GLU A 311 1.29 -7.21 6.79
C GLU A 311 0.03 -8.07 6.72
N MET A 312 -0.33 -8.70 7.84
CA MET A 312 -1.58 -9.42 8.03
C MET A 312 -2.62 -8.55 8.73
N THR A 313 -3.90 -8.81 8.47
CA THR A 313 -5.00 -8.02 9.04
C THR A 313 -5.89 -8.82 10.01
N PRO A 314 -5.46 -9.07 11.26
CA PRO A 314 -6.28 -9.72 12.29
C PRO A 314 -7.25 -8.73 12.96
N MET A 315 -8.06 -8.04 12.17
CA MET A 315 -8.94 -6.97 12.66
C MET A 315 -10.32 -7.49 13.09
N ALA A 316 -10.96 -6.81 14.04
CA ALA A 316 -12.34 -7.02 14.48
C ALA A 316 -13.17 -5.72 14.42
N ARG A 317 -13.11 -5.06 13.26
CA ARG A 317 -13.89 -3.84 12.99
C ARG A 317 -15.03 -4.14 12.02
N GLU A 318 -16.23 -3.72 12.41
CA GLU A 318 -17.43 -3.73 11.56
C GLU A 318 -17.54 -2.43 10.74
N THR A 319 -16.43 -1.99 10.14
CA THR A 319 -16.40 -0.84 9.22
C THR A 319 -16.88 -1.23 7.83
N GLN A 320 -17.05 -0.27 6.92
CA GLN A 320 -17.22 -0.58 5.50
C GLN A 320 -15.99 -1.35 5.02
N MET A 321 -16.19 -2.63 4.70
CA MET A 321 -15.14 -3.55 4.25
C MET A 321 -15.18 -3.72 2.73
N ASN A 322 -14.18 -4.43 2.21
CA ASN A 322 -14.16 -4.94 0.85
C ASN A 322 -15.54 -5.49 0.46
N PRO A 323 -16.13 -5.01 -0.65
CA PRO A 323 -17.45 -5.45 -1.09
C PRO A 323 -17.58 -6.97 -1.24
N ARG A 324 -16.50 -7.73 -1.36
CA ARG A 324 -16.51 -9.20 -1.47
C ARG A 324 -16.59 -9.96 -0.15
N VAL A 325 -16.49 -9.28 1.00
CA VAL A 325 -16.47 -9.93 2.32
C VAL A 325 -17.71 -9.60 3.14
N TRP A 326 -18.14 -10.57 3.96
CA TRP A 326 -19.29 -10.43 4.84
C TRP A 326 -18.94 -9.83 6.20
N SER A 327 -17.85 -10.30 6.79
CA SER A 327 -17.43 -9.97 8.14
C SER A 327 -15.91 -10.03 8.26
N TRP A 328 -15.39 -9.47 9.34
CA TRP A 328 -13.96 -9.51 9.63
C TRP A 328 -13.46 -10.93 9.91
N HIS A 329 -14.34 -11.86 10.34
CA HIS A 329 -14.02 -13.29 10.47
C HIS A 329 -13.46 -13.87 9.16
N GLN A 330 -14.10 -13.52 8.04
CA GLN A 330 -13.67 -13.93 6.70
C GLN A 330 -12.32 -13.32 6.32
N VAL A 331 -12.04 -12.08 6.73
CA VAL A 331 -10.75 -11.42 6.51
C VAL A 331 -9.65 -12.13 7.30
N HIS A 332 -9.89 -12.44 8.57
CA HIS A 332 -8.93 -13.14 9.42
C HIS A 332 -8.63 -14.54 8.88
N LEU A 333 -9.68 -15.31 8.52
CA LEU A 333 -9.55 -16.63 7.91
C LEU A 333 -8.74 -16.58 6.60
N ALA A 334 -9.02 -15.62 5.73
CA ALA A 334 -8.30 -15.44 4.46
C ALA A 334 -6.80 -15.14 4.68
N ASN A 335 -6.47 -14.34 5.70
CA ASN A 335 -5.08 -14.05 6.04
C ASN A 335 -4.33 -15.31 6.51
N LEU A 336 -4.92 -16.10 7.42
CA LEU A 336 -4.26 -17.32 7.90
C LEU A 336 -4.20 -18.43 6.84
N GLU A 337 -5.23 -18.55 6.00
CA GLU A 337 -5.24 -19.45 4.84
C GLU A 337 -4.07 -19.12 3.89
N ALA A 338 -3.95 -17.84 3.50
CA ALA A 338 -2.86 -17.38 2.66
C ALA A 338 -1.50 -17.61 3.33
N ALA A 339 -1.40 -17.39 4.64
CA ALA A 339 -0.17 -17.57 5.39
C ALA A 339 0.36 -19.01 5.33
N LEU A 340 -0.52 -20.02 5.46
CA LEU A 340 -0.15 -21.43 5.27
C LEU A 340 0.12 -21.76 3.81
N ARG A 341 -0.73 -21.31 2.89
CA ARG A 341 -0.63 -21.63 1.46
C ARG A 341 0.65 -21.11 0.82
N PHE A 342 1.06 -19.90 1.18
CA PHE A 342 2.25 -19.22 0.65
C PHE A 342 3.48 -19.33 1.55
N ARG A 343 3.42 -20.13 2.62
CA ARG A 343 4.56 -20.36 3.52
C ARG A 343 5.16 -19.07 4.08
N TRP A 344 4.29 -18.14 4.50
CA TRP A 344 4.72 -16.88 5.13
C TRP A 344 5.50 -17.10 6.44
N ASP A 345 5.49 -18.33 6.99
CA ASP A 345 6.35 -18.73 8.10
C ASP A 345 7.84 -18.55 7.76
N LYS A 346 8.19 -18.66 6.47
CA LYS A 346 9.56 -18.52 5.95
C LYS A 346 10.02 -17.10 5.72
N TYR A 347 9.14 -16.11 5.78
CA TYR A 347 9.53 -14.71 5.64
C TYR A 347 10.35 -14.24 6.84
N ASP A 348 11.06 -13.12 6.76
CA ASP A 348 11.93 -12.65 7.84
C ASP A 348 11.16 -11.83 8.89
N ALA A 349 10.05 -11.20 8.49
CA ALA A 349 9.18 -10.41 9.35
C ALA A 349 7.72 -10.47 8.89
N ILE A 350 6.79 -10.42 9.84
CA ILE A 350 5.35 -10.28 9.60
C ILE A 350 4.85 -9.13 10.48
N THR A 351 4.20 -8.14 9.86
CA THR A 351 3.50 -7.10 10.60
C THR A 351 2.02 -7.45 10.75
N TYR A 352 1.38 -6.94 11.80
CA TYR A 352 -0.02 -7.22 12.09
C TYR A 352 -0.77 -5.91 12.28
N PHE A 353 -1.67 -5.63 11.36
CA PHE A 353 -2.48 -4.43 11.38
C PHE A 353 -3.42 -4.42 12.60
N HIS A 354 -3.41 -3.29 13.30
CA HIS A 354 -4.41 -2.91 14.29
C HIS A 354 -4.56 -3.86 15.49
N GLY A 355 -3.50 -3.93 16.31
CA GLY A 355 -3.47 -4.69 17.55
C GLY A 355 -4.51 -4.29 18.60
N ASN A 356 -5.13 -3.10 18.49
CA ASN A 356 -6.18 -2.67 19.40
C ASN A 356 -7.43 -3.59 19.34
N ASP A 357 -7.61 -4.37 18.27
CA ASP A 357 -8.74 -5.30 18.16
C ASP A 357 -8.49 -6.62 18.91
N ILE A 358 -7.23 -7.04 19.07
CA ILE A 358 -6.88 -8.35 19.66
C ILE A 358 -7.48 -8.55 21.06
N PRO A 359 -7.47 -7.56 21.99
CA PRO A 359 -8.10 -7.75 23.29
C PRO A 359 -9.60 -8.05 23.21
N ALA A 360 -10.33 -7.46 22.26
CA ALA A 360 -11.75 -7.73 22.08
C ALA A 360 -11.97 -9.14 21.51
N ILE A 361 -11.16 -9.53 20.51
CA ILE A 361 -11.19 -10.87 19.92
C ILE A 361 -10.92 -11.95 20.97
N ALA A 362 -9.94 -11.73 21.84
CA ALA A 362 -9.46 -12.72 22.80
C ALA A 362 -10.40 -12.91 24.02
N VAL A 363 -11.07 -11.84 24.46
CA VAL A 363 -11.96 -11.87 25.63
C VAL A 363 -13.32 -12.49 25.30
N GLU A 364 -13.84 -12.23 24.11
CA GLU A 364 -15.18 -12.70 23.71
C GLU A 364 -15.15 -14.20 23.34
N PRO A 365 -15.90 -15.07 24.05
CA PRO A 365 -15.88 -16.52 23.82
C PRO A 365 -16.15 -16.92 22.37
N LYS A 366 -17.06 -16.23 21.67
CA LYS A 366 -17.40 -16.53 20.28
C LYS A 366 -16.27 -16.26 19.29
N THR A 367 -15.36 -15.33 19.63
CA THR A 367 -14.27 -14.90 18.75
C THR A 367 -12.90 -15.36 19.24
N ARG A 368 -12.83 -15.98 20.42
CA ARG A 368 -11.60 -16.45 21.03
C ARG A 368 -10.81 -17.41 20.13
N ILE A 369 -11.50 -18.26 19.37
CA ILE A 369 -10.85 -19.18 18.42
C ILE A 369 -9.92 -18.45 17.43
N PHE A 370 -10.25 -17.23 17.02
CA PHE A 370 -9.37 -16.42 16.14
C PHE A 370 -8.09 -16.01 16.86
N TYR A 371 -8.16 -15.70 18.16
CA TYR A 371 -6.98 -15.43 18.99
C TYR A 371 -6.11 -16.67 19.20
N ASP A 372 -6.73 -17.82 19.49
CA ASP A 372 -6.01 -19.07 19.70
C ASP A 372 -5.29 -19.53 18.41
N GLN A 373 -5.93 -19.37 17.26
CA GLN A 373 -5.32 -19.72 15.98
C GLN A 373 -4.25 -18.73 15.54
N LEU A 374 -4.42 -17.43 15.84
CA LEU A 374 -3.37 -16.44 15.67
C LEU A 374 -2.15 -16.84 16.52
N TYR A 375 -2.32 -17.21 17.79
CA TYR A 375 -1.23 -17.73 18.61
C TYR A 375 -0.54 -18.94 17.99
N ARG A 376 -1.31 -19.94 17.52
CA ARG A 376 -0.74 -21.11 16.84
C ARG A 376 0.06 -20.72 15.60
N TRP A 377 -0.40 -19.73 14.83
CA TRP A 377 0.34 -19.18 13.68
C TRP A 377 1.67 -18.58 14.11
N LEU A 378 1.68 -17.69 15.10
CA LEU A 378 2.91 -17.07 15.62
C LEU A 378 3.92 -18.10 16.14
N LYS A 379 3.46 -19.27 16.57
CA LYS A 379 4.34 -20.37 17.04
C LYS A 379 4.71 -21.38 15.98
N GLY A 380 4.30 -21.18 14.72
CA GLY A 380 4.53 -22.14 13.64
C GLY A 380 3.83 -23.49 13.88
N LYS A 381 2.73 -23.47 14.64
CA LYS A 381 1.94 -24.65 15.03
C LYS A 381 0.54 -24.69 14.39
N LEU A 382 0.18 -23.67 13.60
CA LEU A 382 -1.09 -23.64 12.89
C LEU A 382 -1.13 -24.74 11.82
N THR A 383 -2.24 -25.46 11.74
CA THR A 383 -2.46 -26.55 10.79
C THR A 383 -3.65 -26.28 9.87
N TRP A 384 -3.78 -27.07 8.81
CA TRP A 384 -4.97 -27.02 7.95
C TRP A 384 -6.25 -27.43 8.68
N ASP A 385 -6.17 -28.34 9.65
CA ASP A 385 -7.33 -28.74 10.46
C ASP A 385 -7.81 -27.60 11.37
N ASP A 386 -6.87 -26.82 11.93
CA ASP A 386 -7.21 -25.60 12.67
C ASP A 386 -8.01 -24.63 11.78
N LEU A 387 -7.54 -24.40 10.54
CA LEU A 387 -8.25 -23.53 9.60
C LEU A 387 -9.59 -24.10 9.13
N GLN A 388 -9.73 -25.42 9.04
CA GLN A 388 -11.03 -26.03 8.76
C GLN A 388 -12.02 -25.75 9.88
N GLN A 389 -11.61 -25.84 11.15
CA GLN A 389 -12.46 -25.46 12.29
C GLN A 389 -12.82 -23.98 12.25
N LEU A 390 -11.87 -23.09 11.97
CA LEU A 390 -12.14 -21.65 11.85
C LEU A 390 -13.09 -21.32 10.70
N SER A 391 -12.99 -22.07 9.59
CA SER A 391 -13.89 -21.91 8.44
C SER A 391 -15.33 -22.24 8.79
N VAL A 392 -15.56 -23.22 9.66
CA VAL A 392 -16.90 -23.58 10.15
C VAL A 392 -17.45 -22.44 11.01
N VAL A 393 -16.67 -21.94 11.98
CA VAL A 393 -17.09 -20.81 12.82
C VAL A 393 -17.41 -19.57 11.99
N THR A 394 -16.57 -19.27 11.00
CA THR A 394 -16.77 -18.14 10.07
C THR A 394 -18.06 -18.31 9.25
N LEU A 395 -18.32 -19.51 8.74
CA LEU A 395 -19.50 -19.81 7.93
C LEU A 395 -20.80 -19.80 8.77
N ASP A 396 -20.75 -20.34 9.97
CA ASP A 396 -21.87 -20.37 10.91
C ASP A 396 -22.27 -18.96 11.36
N GLU A 397 -21.29 -18.06 11.55
CA GLU A 397 -21.59 -16.66 11.83
C GLU A 397 -22.31 -15.97 10.67
N GLN A 398 -21.89 -16.20 9.42
CA GLN A 398 -22.59 -15.64 8.25
C GLN A 398 -24.05 -16.11 8.18
N LYS A 399 -24.30 -17.39 8.47
CA LYS A 399 -25.66 -17.93 8.56
C LYS A 399 -26.43 -17.32 9.73
N ALA A 400 -25.83 -17.24 10.92
CA ALA A 400 -26.48 -16.70 12.12
C ALA A 400 -26.87 -15.22 11.96
N ARG A 401 -26.12 -14.45 11.17
CA ARG A 401 -26.44 -13.05 10.82
C ARG A 401 -27.42 -12.91 9.65
N GLY A 402 -27.91 -14.02 9.09
CA GLY A 402 -28.82 -14.02 7.95
C GLY A 402 -28.19 -13.54 6.64
N PHE A 403 -26.86 -13.62 6.52
CA PHE A 403 -26.16 -13.23 5.29
C PHE A 403 -26.30 -14.27 4.19
N ILE A 404 -26.48 -15.54 4.55
CA ILE A 404 -26.61 -16.67 3.63
C ILE A 404 -27.76 -17.59 4.06
N THR A 405 -28.34 -18.32 3.11
CA THR A 405 -29.39 -19.31 3.35
C THR A 405 -28.82 -20.64 3.84
N ASP A 406 -29.68 -21.54 4.34
CA ASP A 406 -29.28 -22.91 4.69
C ASP A 406 -28.71 -23.69 3.50
N ALA A 407 -29.30 -23.53 2.32
CA ALA A 407 -28.81 -24.19 1.10
C ALA A 407 -27.42 -23.67 0.70
N THR A 408 -27.21 -22.35 0.79
CA THR A 408 -25.92 -21.71 0.52
C THR A 408 -24.87 -22.17 1.55
N HIS A 409 -25.24 -22.22 2.83
CA HIS A 409 -24.37 -22.72 3.90
C HIS A 409 -23.94 -24.17 3.65
N ALA A 410 -24.89 -25.08 3.37
CA ALA A 410 -24.58 -26.48 3.06
C ALA A 410 -23.66 -26.63 1.85
N LYS A 411 -23.88 -25.83 0.79
CA LYS A 411 -23.00 -25.80 -0.39
C LYS A 411 -21.58 -25.38 -0.03
N ILE A 412 -21.41 -24.30 0.73
CA ILE A 412 -20.08 -23.83 1.15
C ILE A 412 -19.42 -24.87 2.07
N ALA A 413 -20.15 -25.42 3.04
CA ALA A 413 -19.65 -26.42 3.98
C ALA A 413 -19.12 -27.69 3.28
N SER A 414 -19.70 -28.06 2.13
CA SER A 414 -19.29 -29.23 1.34
C SER A 414 -17.97 -29.05 0.58
N ALA A 415 -17.45 -27.83 0.47
CA ALA A 415 -16.18 -27.57 -0.20
C ALA A 415 -15.00 -28.18 0.58
N LYS A 416 -14.05 -28.76 -0.16
CA LYS A 416 -12.97 -29.59 0.42
C LYS A 416 -11.92 -28.73 1.11
N THR A 417 -11.57 -27.60 0.51
CA THR A 417 -10.51 -26.72 0.99
C THR A 417 -11.07 -25.43 1.59
N VAL A 418 -10.32 -24.83 2.51
CA VAL A 418 -10.66 -23.51 3.09
C VAL A 418 -10.67 -22.42 2.00
N LEU A 419 -9.79 -22.51 1.01
CA LEU A 419 -9.77 -21.58 -0.13
C LEU A 419 -11.06 -21.66 -0.96
N GLU A 420 -11.53 -22.86 -1.30
CA GLU A 420 -12.79 -23.05 -2.02
C GLU A 420 -13.98 -22.51 -1.20
N LYS A 421 -13.97 -22.71 0.13
CA LYS A 421 -14.99 -22.13 1.03
C LYS A 421 -15.00 -20.61 0.94
N LEU A 422 -13.82 -19.98 1.07
CA LEU A 422 -13.67 -18.51 0.97
C LEU A 422 -14.14 -17.99 -0.40
N GLN A 423 -13.83 -18.68 -1.49
CA GLN A 423 -14.29 -18.32 -2.85
C GLN A 423 -15.81 -18.40 -2.97
N LEU A 424 -16.43 -19.46 -2.42
CA LEU A 424 -17.89 -19.62 -2.44
C LEU A 424 -18.61 -18.62 -1.53
N MET A 425 -17.96 -18.08 -0.49
CA MET A 425 -18.50 -17.00 0.34
C MET A 425 -18.63 -15.65 -0.41
N GLU A 426 -17.78 -15.38 -1.41
CA GLU A 426 -17.84 -14.12 -2.18
C GLU A 426 -19.12 -14.00 -3.03
N GLY A 427 -19.58 -15.11 -3.61
CA GLY A 427 -20.71 -15.14 -4.57
C GLY A 427 -21.99 -14.50 -4.03
N PRO A 428 -22.56 -14.99 -2.91
CA PRO A 428 -23.76 -14.43 -2.32
C PRO A 428 -23.64 -12.93 -1.99
N LYS A 429 -22.43 -12.49 -1.59
CA LYS A 429 -22.17 -11.08 -1.29
C LYS A 429 -22.24 -10.23 -2.55
N LEU A 430 -21.59 -10.68 -3.63
CA LEU A 430 -21.60 -10.02 -4.92
C LEU A 430 -23.02 -9.97 -5.52
N GLU A 431 -23.78 -11.05 -5.42
CA GLU A 431 -25.20 -11.11 -5.85
C GLU A 431 -26.05 -10.10 -5.07
N ARG A 432 -25.90 -10.02 -3.75
CA ARG A 432 -26.59 -9.03 -2.92
C ARG A 432 -26.23 -7.61 -3.34
N LEU A 433 -24.94 -7.32 -3.57
CA LEU A 433 -24.50 -6.01 -4.03
C LEU A 433 -25.05 -5.65 -5.41
N GLN A 434 -25.10 -6.62 -6.33
CA GLN A 434 -25.71 -6.45 -7.64
C GLN A 434 -27.21 -6.14 -7.52
N LYS A 435 -27.92 -6.82 -6.62
CA LYS A 435 -29.34 -6.54 -6.34
C LYS A 435 -29.54 -5.16 -5.71
N GLU A 436 -28.78 -4.81 -4.68
CA GLU A 436 -28.83 -3.48 -4.03
C GLU A 436 -28.50 -2.37 -5.05
N GLN A 437 -27.53 -2.62 -5.94
CA GLN A 437 -27.23 -1.71 -7.03
C GLN A 437 -28.38 -1.62 -8.02
N ALA A 438 -28.97 -2.74 -8.45
CA ALA A 438 -30.11 -2.75 -9.37
C ALA A 438 -31.32 -2.01 -8.77
N GLU A 439 -31.64 -2.21 -7.49
CA GLU A 439 -32.70 -1.49 -6.78
C GLU A 439 -32.41 0.01 -6.69
N LYS A 440 -31.16 0.40 -6.42
CA LYS A 440 -30.75 1.80 -6.42
C LYS A 440 -30.87 2.45 -7.80
N LEU A 441 -30.63 1.67 -8.86
CA LEU A 441 -30.69 2.12 -10.25
C LEU A 441 -32.12 2.05 -10.83
N ALA A 442 -33.02 1.24 -10.27
CA ALA A 442 -34.36 0.99 -10.80
C ALA A 442 -35.21 2.25 -11.05
N PRO A 443 -35.16 3.30 -10.20
CA PRO A 443 -35.90 4.54 -10.44
C PRO A 443 -35.37 5.38 -11.60
N TYR A 444 -34.19 5.08 -12.13
CA TYR A 444 -33.55 5.90 -13.15
C TYR A 444 -33.88 5.39 -14.55
N THR A 445 -34.40 6.27 -15.40
CA THR A 445 -34.70 5.97 -16.80
C THR A 445 -33.82 6.81 -17.72
N LYS A 446 -33.52 6.27 -18.91
CA LYS A 446 -32.69 6.96 -19.92
C LYS A 446 -33.37 8.25 -20.35
N SER A 447 -32.71 9.38 -20.09
CA SER A 447 -33.21 10.73 -20.38
C SER A 447 -32.43 11.42 -21.50
N SER A 448 -31.40 10.78 -22.07
CA SER A 448 -30.63 11.30 -23.22
C SER A 448 -30.33 10.24 -24.27
N GLY A 449 -29.95 10.67 -25.48
CA GLY A 449 -29.19 9.83 -26.43
C GLY A 449 -27.75 9.57 -25.95
N ASN A 450 -26.94 8.91 -26.79
CA ASN A 450 -25.51 8.79 -26.50
C ASN A 450 -24.87 10.19 -26.56
N LEU A 451 -24.26 10.61 -25.45
CA LEU A 451 -23.63 11.91 -25.29
C LEU A 451 -22.20 11.93 -25.85
N LEU A 452 -21.63 10.77 -26.19
CA LEU A 452 -20.30 10.67 -26.79
C LEU A 452 -20.37 10.89 -28.30
N ALA A 453 -19.47 11.71 -28.81
CA ALA A 453 -19.15 11.71 -30.23
C ALA A 453 -18.42 10.41 -30.59
N ASN A 454 -18.84 9.79 -31.70
CA ASN A 454 -18.17 8.63 -32.31
C ASN A 454 -17.86 7.47 -31.36
N GLY A 455 -18.74 7.20 -30.39
CA GLY A 455 -18.58 6.09 -29.44
C GLY A 455 -18.65 4.69 -30.06
N SER A 456 -19.20 4.56 -31.28
CA SER A 456 -19.13 3.31 -32.07
C SER A 456 -17.87 3.22 -32.93
N PHE A 457 -17.10 4.30 -33.05
CA PHE A 457 -15.92 4.38 -33.92
C PHE A 457 -16.19 4.09 -35.41
N GLU A 458 -17.44 4.07 -35.88
CA GLU A 458 -17.77 3.75 -37.28
C GLU A 458 -17.40 4.88 -38.26
N GLN A 459 -17.34 6.13 -37.78
CA GLN A 459 -16.94 7.28 -38.61
C GLN A 459 -15.45 7.54 -38.46
N ASP A 460 -15.01 7.91 -37.25
CA ASP A 460 -13.63 8.23 -36.91
C ASP A 460 -13.42 8.15 -35.38
N THR A 461 -12.38 8.81 -34.86
CA THR A 461 -12.10 8.95 -33.42
C THR A 461 -12.19 10.40 -32.93
N GLU A 462 -12.83 11.29 -33.69
CA GLU A 462 -13.08 12.66 -33.26
C GLU A 462 -13.92 12.67 -31.97
N GLY A 463 -13.56 13.57 -31.05
CA GLY A 463 -14.10 13.58 -29.69
C GLY A 463 -13.37 12.67 -28.70
N TRP A 464 -12.32 11.93 -29.13
CA TRP A 464 -11.47 11.11 -28.26
C TRP A 464 -10.00 11.55 -28.30
N THR A 465 -9.45 12.01 -27.17
CA THR A 465 -8.07 12.53 -27.10
C THR A 465 -7.45 12.56 -25.69
N PRO A 466 -6.12 12.33 -25.56
CA PRO A 466 -5.26 11.74 -26.58
C PRO A 466 -5.52 10.23 -26.69
N LEU A 467 -5.34 9.68 -27.90
CA LEU A 467 -5.23 8.24 -28.10
C LEU A 467 -3.78 7.84 -27.84
N ARG A 468 -3.53 7.21 -26.70
CA ARG A 468 -2.20 6.69 -26.36
C ARG A 468 -2.22 5.18 -26.52
N ASP A 469 -1.35 4.64 -27.36
CA ASP A 469 -1.24 3.20 -27.64
C ASP A 469 -2.62 2.56 -27.97
N ALA A 470 -3.49 3.37 -28.58
CA ALA A 470 -4.87 3.10 -28.92
C ALA A 470 -5.10 3.47 -30.38
N THR A 471 -5.69 2.57 -31.16
CA THR A 471 -5.87 2.75 -32.61
C THR A 471 -7.22 2.23 -33.06
N ARG A 472 -7.90 3.00 -33.92
CA ARG A 472 -9.10 2.53 -34.62
C ARG A 472 -8.73 1.39 -35.59
N THR A 473 -9.48 0.29 -35.58
CA THR A 473 -9.16 -0.92 -36.37
C THR A 473 -10.41 -1.62 -36.91
N GLN A 474 -10.23 -2.48 -37.91
CA GLN A 474 -11.23 -3.41 -38.45
C GLN A 474 -10.93 -4.88 -38.09
N GLU A 475 -9.91 -5.14 -37.26
CA GLU A 475 -9.54 -6.50 -36.86
C GLU A 475 -10.70 -7.24 -36.20
N GLN A 476 -11.44 -6.53 -35.34
CA GLN A 476 -12.62 -7.03 -34.63
C GLN A 476 -13.58 -5.87 -34.39
N ALA A 477 -14.88 -6.12 -34.47
CA ALA A 477 -15.92 -5.17 -34.08
C ALA A 477 -17.05 -5.92 -33.37
N TYR A 478 -17.71 -5.27 -32.42
CA TYR A 478 -18.93 -5.79 -31.80
C TYR A 478 -20.12 -5.50 -32.70
N HIS A 479 -20.17 -4.28 -33.24
CA HIS A 479 -21.22 -3.83 -34.13
C HIS A 479 -20.62 -2.99 -35.26
N GLY A 480 -20.98 -3.30 -36.51
CA GLY A 480 -20.43 -2.60 -37.67
C GLY A 480 -19.08 -3.18 -38.10
N GLN A 481 -18.14 -2.32 -38.48
CA GLN A 481 -16.84 -2.70 -39.02
C GLN A 481 -15.66 -2.21 -38.20
N TRP A 482 -15.86 -1.24 -37.31
CA TRP A 482 -14.77 -0.54 -36.66
C TRP A 482 -14.86 -0.63 -35.15
N SER A 483 -13.70 -0.71 -34.50
CA SER A 483 -13.57 -0.62 -33.06
C SER A 483 -12.27 0.08 -32.66
N LEU A 484 -12.05 0.25 -31.37
CA LEU A 484 -10.80 0.74 -30.81
C LEU A 484 -9.96 -0.42 -30.26
N ARG A 485 -8.75 -0.59 -30.76
CA ARG A 485 -7.74 -1.53 -30.26
C ARG A 485 -6.81 -0.82 -29.28
N LEU A 486 -6.67 -1.39 -28.08
CA LEU A 486 -5.74 -0.97 -27.04
C LEU A 486 -4.64 -2.04 -26.93
N SER A 487 -3.37 -1.64 -26.92
CA SER A 487 -2.25 -2.61 -26.94
C SER A 487 -1.06 -2.14 -26.13
N ILE A 488 -0.54 -3.02 -25.28
CA ILE A 488 0.67 -2.78 -24.49
C ILE A 488 1.61 -3.97 -24.68
N GLU A 489 2.76 -3.71 -25.28
CA GLU A 489 3.78 -4.75 -25.54
C GLU A 489 4.79 -4.87 -24.39
N SER A 490 5.02 -3.79 -23.63
CA SER A 490 5.95 -3.77 -22.50
C SER A 490 5.47 -4.62 -21.31
N ALA A 491 6.38 -4.94 -20.38
CA ALA A 491 6.03 -5.58 -19.11
C ALA A 491 4.84 -4.90 -18.42
N GLY A 492 3.87 -5.72 -18.00
CA GLY A 492 2.60 -5.24 -17.46
C GLY A 492 2.76 -4.44 -16.18
N THR A 493 1.97 -3.38 -16.05
CA THR A 493 1.80 -2.63 -14.80
C THR A 493 0.32 -2.38 -14.57
N ASP A 494 -0.09 -2.21 -13.32
CA ASP A 494 -1.47 -1.79 -12.96
C ASP A 494 -1.79 -0.31 -13.24
N MET A 495 -0.90 0.38 -13.93
CA MET A 495 -1.14 1.73 -14.46
C MET A 495 -1.75 1.64 -15.85
N VAL A 496 -2.74 2.49 -16.13
CA VAL A 496 -3.32 2.65 -17.47
C VAL A 496 -2.23 3.22 -18.38
N ARG A 497 -1.84 2.49 -19.43
CA ARG A 497 -0.80 2.94 -20.38
C ARG A 497 -1.33 3.14 -21.79
N ALA A 498 -2.26 2.29 -22.24
CA ALA A 498 -3.02 2.52 -23.44
C ALA A 498 -4.41 3.05 -23.08
N TYR A 499 -4.87 4.12 -23.72
CA TYR A 499 -6.17 4.71 -23.43
C TYR A 499 -6.68 5.66 -24.51
N ALA A 500 -7.99 5.89 -24.46
CA ALA A 500 -8.69 6.98 -25.12
C ALA A 500 -9.60 7.68 -24.10
N LYS A 501 -9.67 9.01 -24.17
CA LYS A 501 -10.56 9.82 -23.32
C LYS A 501 -11.50 10.62 -24.18
N SER A 502 -12.79 10.59 -23.90
CA SER A 502 -13.75 11.46 -24.56
C SER A 502 -13.51 12.95 -24.25
N ALA A 503 -14.16 13.84 -24.98
CA ALA A 503 -14.32 15.24 -24.58
C ALA A 503 -15.08 15.33 -23.23
N ASN A 504 -14.92 16.46 -22.53
CA ASN A 504 -15.73 16.72 -21.34
C ASN A 504 -17.18 16.94 -21.75
N ILE A 505 -18.09 16.23 -21.09
CA ILE A 505 -19.53 16.27 -21.35
C ILE A 505 -20.21 17.01 -20.20
N PRO A 506 -20.96 18.10 -20.46
CA PRO A 506 -21.72 18.81 -19.44
C PRO A 506 -22.77 17.92 -18.77
N VAL A 507 -22.90 18.05 -17.45
CA VAL A 507 -23.88 17.32 -16.63
C VAL A 507 -24.55 18.23 -15.60
N GLN A 508 -25.68 17.80 -15.07
CA GLN A 508 -26.47 18.55 -14.09
C GLN A 508 -26.58 17.78 -12.76
N PRO A 509 -26.58 18.47 -11.60
CA PRO A 509 -26.86 17.87 -10.31
C PRO A 509 -28.15 17.03 -10.32
N GLY A 510 -28.12 15.87 -9.66
CA GLY A 510 -29.22 14.91 -9.61
C GLY A 510 -29.26 13.91 -10.77
N GLN A 511 -28.51 14.13 -11.85
CA GLN A 511 -28.38 13.15 -12.93
C GLN A 511 -27.56 11.94 -12.47
N LEU A 512 -27.96 10.76 -12.95
CA LEU A 512 -27.14 9.56 -12.88
C LEU A 512 -26.58 9.29 -14.27
N ILE A 513 -25.28 9.38 -14.41
CA ILE A 513 -24.63 9.12 -15.69
C ILE A 513 -24.20 7.66 -15.75
N ARG A 514 -24.59 6.96 -16.81
CA ARG A 514 -24.18 5.59 -17.11
C ARG A 514 -23.20 5.59 -18.27
N LEU A 515 -22.09 4.90 -18.10
CA LEU A 515 -21.16 4.59 -19.17
C LEU A 515 -21.16 3.08 -19.41
N THR A 516 -21.40 2.67 -20.66
CA THR A 516 -21.38 1.28 -21.11
C THR A 516 -20.41 1.15 -22.28
N ALA A 517 -19.66 0.04 -22.34
CA ALA A 517 -18.81 -0.30 -23.48
C ALA A 517 -18.81 -1.80 -23.69
N TRP A 518 -18.71 -2.25 -24.94
CA TRP A 518 -18.44 -3.65 -25.26
C TRP A 518 -16.94 -3.85 -25.36
N VAL A 519 -16.44 -4.88 -24.68
CA VAL A 519 -15.01 -5.18 -24.59
C VAL A 519 -14.75 -6.63 -24.97
N ASN A 520 -13.74 -6.85 -25.81
CA ASN A 520 -13.21 -8.17 -26.10
C ASN A 520 -11.73 -8.25 -25.70
N VAL A 521 -11.41 -9.18 -24.81
CA VAL A 521 -10.05 -9.53 -24.40
C VAL A 521 -9.75 -10.91 -24.98
N PRO A 522 -8.96 -11.03 -26.07
CA PRO A 522 -8.76 -12.32 -26.74
C PRO A 522 -7.93 -13.31 -25.92
N LYS A 523 -7.00 -12.81 -25.11
CA LYS A 523 -6.09 -13.61 -24.26
C LYS A 523 -5.96 -12.95 -22.89
N PRO A 524 -5.73 -13.73 -21.81
CA PRO A 524 -5.51 -13.16 -20.48
C PRO A 524 -4.38 -12.13 -20.48
N LEU A 525 -4.68 -10.95 -19.94
CA LEU A 525 -3.74 -9.84 -19.80
C LEU A 525 -2.75 -10.15 -18.67
N GLN A 526 -1.48 -9.76 -18.86
CA GLN A 526 -0.39 -10.11 -17.95
C GLN A 526 0.04 -8.92 -17.09
N GLY A 527 0.49 -9.18 -15.86
CA GLY A 527 1.03 -8.14 -14.97
C GLY A 527 0.00 -7.07 -14.58
N THR A 528 -1.28 -7.43 -14.50
CA THR A 528 -2.35 -6.53 -14.06
C THR A 528 -3.52 -7.24 -13.39
N ASN A 529 -4.13 -6.53 -12.44
CA ASN A 529 -5.42 -6.83 -11.83
C ASN A 529 -6.57 -5.96 -12.34
N ARG A 530 -6.27 -4.92 -13.12
CA ARG A 530 -7.25 -3.98 -13.69
C ARG A 530 -7.63 -4.35 -15.12
N GLY A 531 -6.64 -4.74 -15.94
CA GLY A 531 -6.85 -5.20 -17.31
C GLY A 531 -7.46 -4.15 -18.24
N ALA A 532 -8.29 -4.60 -19.18
CA ALA A 532 -9.07 -3.73 -20.06
C ALA A 532 -10.19 -3.09 -19.25
N MET A 533 -10.23 -1.77 -19.20
CA MET A 533 -11.04 -1.03 -18.25
C MET A 533 -11.72 0.18 -18.87
N MET A 534 -12.78 0.63 -18.21
CA MET A 534 -13.46 1.86 -18.53
C MET A 534 -13.78 2.62 -17.24
N GLY A 535 -13.81 3.95 -17.32
CA GLY A 535 -14.08 4.77 -16.16
C GLY A 535 -14.65 6.15 -16.48
N LEU A 536 -15.15 6.79 -15.43
CA LEU A 536 -15.70 8.15 -15.47
C LEU A 536 -14.92 9.06 -14.52
N SER A 537 -14.52 10.23 -15.03
CA SER A 537 -13.91 11.29 -14.21
C SER A 537 -14.84 12.48 -14.06
N ARG A 538 -14.86 13.07 -12.87
CA ARG A 538 -15.60 14.31 -12.55
C ARG A 538 -14.73 15.53 -12.77
N PHE A 539 -15.32 16.56 -13.34
CA PHE A 539 -14.71 17.87 -13.54
C PHE A 539 -15.60 18.96 -12.95
N SER A 540 -14.96 20.04 -12.47
CA SER A 540 -15.62 21.31 -12.18
C SER A 540 -14.80 22.43 -12.78
N LYS A 541 -15.44 23.27 -13.60
CA LYS A 541 -14.80 24.41 -14.27
C LYS A 541 -13.50 23.99 -14.99
N GLY A 542 -13.54 22.85 -15.67
CA GLY A 542 -12.40 22.27 -16.39
C GLY A 542 -11.31 21.63 -15.53
N LYS A 543 -11.46 21.55 -14.20
CA LYS A 543 -10.50 20.88 -13.30
C LYS A 543 -11.02 19.53 -12.82
N SER A 544 -10.20 18.49 -12.95
CA SER A 544 -10.51 17.15 -12.45
C SER A 544 -10.62 17.15 -10.93
N ILE A 545 -11.65 16.49 -10.39
CA ILE A 545 -11.96 16.46 -8.95
C ILE A 545 -11.84 15.05 -8.39
N THR A 546 -12.16 14.05 -9.21
CA THR A 546 -11.99 12.63 -8.89
C THR A 546 -10.67 12.14 -9.49
N THR A 547 -9.99 11.22 -8.78
CA THR A 547 -8.91 10.40 -9.36
C THR A 547 -9.51 9.13 -9.97
N TRP A 548 -8.99 8.69 -11.12
CA TRP A 548 -9.56 7.67 -12.01
C TRP A 548 -10.15 6.43 -11.31
N SER A 549 -9.55 5.98 -10.20
CA SER A 549 -9.90 4.78 -9.44
C SER A 549 -11.28 4.74 -8.78
N GLU A 550 -12.07 5.82 -8.76
CA GLU A 550 -13.36 5.83 -8.03
C GLU A 550 -14.52 5.15 -8.77
N CYS A 551 -14.49 5.12 -10.11
CA CYS A 551 -15.61 4.64 -10.94
C CYS A 551 -15.12 3.79 -12.11
N GLU A 552 -14.42 2.69 -11.82
CA GLU A 552 -13.82 1.82 -12.83
C GLU A 552 -14.41 0.41 -12.81
N VAL A 553 -14.55 -0.17 -14.00
CA VAL A 553 -14.80 -1.59 -14.18
C VAL A 553 -13.79 -2.12 -15.19
N GLY A 554 -13.31 -3.35 -14.99
CA GLY A 554 -12.28 -3.92 -15.84
C GLY A 554 -12.38 -5.43 -16.00
N GLN A 555 -11.61 -5.95 -16.96
CA GLN A 555 -11.58 -7.33 -17.38
C GLN A 555 -10.14 -7.74 -17.70
N THR A 556 -9.61 -8.71 -16.96
CA THR A 556 -8.23 -9.21 -17.11
C THR A 556 -8.16 -10.51 -17.89
N GLN A 557 -9.12 -11.41 -17.65
CA GLN A 557 -9.19 -12.71 -18.31
C GLN A 557 -9.75 -12.60 -19.72
N ALA A 558 -9.47 -13.61 -20.54
CA ALA A 558 -10.10 -13.71 -21.85
C ALA A 558 -11.63 -13.69 -21.72
N THR A 559 -12.30 -12.93 -22.57
CA THR A 559 -13.76 -12.79 -22.53
C THR A 559 -14.49 -13.87 -23.31
N ASN A 560 -13.79 -14.61 -24.19
CA ASN A 560 -14.38 -15.57 -25.12
C ASN A 560 -15.48 -14.95 -26.00
N GLY A 561 -15.20 -13.76 -26.55
CA GLY A 561 -16.15 -12.94 -27.30
C GLY A 561 -16.35 -11.57 -26.67
N TRP A 562 -17.35 -10.83 -27.12
CA TRP A 562 -17.64 -9.48 -26.61
C TRP A 562 -18.45 -9.54 -25.32
N LYS A 563 -18.05 -8.71 -24.34
CA LYS A 563 -18.72 -8.58 -23.05
C LYS A 563 -19.00 -7.11 -22.76
N SER A 564 -20.22 -6.82 -22.34
CA SER A 564 -20.58 -5.47 -21.90
C SER A 564 -20.00 -5.19 -20.51
N LEU A 565 -19.31 -4.05 -20.39
CA LEU A 565 -18.90 -3.45 -19.13
C LEU A 565 -19.76 -2.19 -18.90
N THR A 566 -20.14 -1.94 -17.65
CA THR A 566 -20.97 -0.77 -17.30
C THR A 566 -20.56 -0.20 -15.95
N THR A 567 -20.49 1.13 -15.87
CA THR A 567 -20.24 1.88 -14.63
C THR A 567 -21.20 3.07 -14.54
N TYR A 568 -21.40 3.58 -13.33
CA TYR A 568 -22.36 4.65 -13.03
C TYR A 568 -21.71 5.71 -12.14
N ILE A 569 -22.12 6.95 -12.33
CA ILE A 569 -21.74 8.08 -11.47
C ILE A 569 -22.97 8.94 -11.18
N LEU A 570 -23.26 9.13 -9.89
CA LEU A 570 -24.26 10.10 -9.47
C LEU A 570 -23.59 11.48 -9.43
N VAL A 571 -24.21 12.46 -10.09
CA VAL A 571 -23.85 13.86 -10.01
C VAL A 571 -24.53 14.41 -8.77
N ASP A 572 -23.77 14.53 -7.67
CA ASP A 572 -24.23 15.03 -6.38
C ASP A 572 -24.06 16.56 -6.28
N ASP A 573 -24.45 17.15 -5.14
CA ASP A 573 -24.39 18.61 -4.91
C ASP A 573 -22.96 19.14 -4.71
N LYS A 574 -21.94 18.28 -4.86
CA LYS A 574 -20.54 18.71 -4.95
C LYS A 574 -20.34 19.42 -6.28
N PRO A 575 -19.34 20.32 -6.40
CA PRO A 575 -19.08 20.95 -7.69
C PRO A 575 -18.73 19.87 -8.70
N CYS A 576 -19.63 19.53 -9.62
CA CYS A 576 -19.41 18.61 -10.73
C CYS A 576 -20.31 19.08 -11.87
N ASP A 577 -19.73 19.77 -12.84
CA ASP A 577 -20.44 20.33 -14.00
C ASP A 577 -20.15 19.57 -15.29
N GLU A 578 -19.13 18.70 -15.28
CA GLU A 578 -18.67 17.93 -16.43
C GLU A 578 -18.24 16.52 -16.04
N VAL A 579 -18.42 15.57 -16.96
CA VAL A 579 -17.85 14.21 -16.86
C VAL A 579 -17.06 13.86 -18.11
N GLN A 580 -16.04 13.01 -17.94
CA GLN A 580 -15.25 12.47 -19.03
C GLN A 580 -15.23 10.95 -18.97
N ALA A 581 -15.58 10.29 -20.08
CA ALA A 581 -15.41 8.86 -20.27
C ALA A 581 -13.97 8.52 -20.66
N LEU A 582 -13.45 7.42 -20.11
CA LEU A 582 -12.18 6.80 -20.46
C LEU A 582 -12.40 5.33 -20.79
N VAL A 583 -11.70 4.87 -21.83
CA VAL A 583 -11.47 3.45 -22.09
C VAL A 583 -9.96 3.23 -22.09
N GLY A 584 -9.48 2.17 -21.45
CA GLY A 584 -8.05 1.99 -21.21
C GLY A 584 -7.63 0.55 -20.96
N LEU A 585 -6.32 0.33 -20.97
CA LEU A 585 -5.69 -0.96 -20.75
C LEU A 585 -4.57 -0.79 -19.72
N CYS A 586 -4.62 -1.64 -18.70
CA CYS A 586 -3.52 -1.96 -17.80
C CYS A 586 -2.95 -3.33 -18.18
N GLY A 587 -1.70 -3.58 -17.78
CA GLY A 587 -1.02 -4.85 -18.07
C GLY A 587 -0.58 -5.01 -19.53
N GLN A 588 0.13 -6.10 -19.79
CA GLN A 588 0.61 -6.45 -21.11
C GLN A 588 -0.46 -7.27 -21.85
N GLY A 589 -0.71 -6.93 -23.11
CA GLY A 589 -1.68 -7.62 -23.97
C GLY A 589 -2.47 -6.68 -24.87
N VAL A 590 -3.60 -7.18 -25.37
CA VAL A 590 -4.47 -6.49 -26.33
C VAL A 590 -5.92 -6.59 -25.87
N ALA A 591 -6.67 -5.51 -26.03
CA ALA A 591 -8.11 -5.49 -25.86
C ALA A 591 -8.78 -4.65 -26.97
N TYR A 592 -10.00 -5.02 -27.32
CA TYR A 592 -10.84 -4.27 -28.26
C TYR A 592 -12.02 -3.67 -27.49
N VAL A 593 -12.38 -2.44 -27.84
CA VAL A 593 -13.48 -1.69 -27.23
C VAL A 593 -14.35 -1.11 -28.32
N ASP A 594 -15.66 -1.27 -28.20
CA ASP A 594 -16.64 -0.85 -29.18
C ASP A 594 -17.98 -0.45 -28.51
N ALA A 595 -18.85 0.22 -29.25
CA ALA A 595 -20.19 0.63 -28.88
C ALA A 595 -20.22 1.31 -27.49
N VAL A 596 -19.34 2.30 -27.33
CA VAL A 596 -19.23 3.08 -26.09
C VAL A 596 -20.38 4.08 -26.02
N GLU A 597 -21.16 3.97 -24.96
CA GLU A 597 -22.35 4.79 -24.71
C GLU A 597 -22.23 5.50 -23.36
N LEU A 598 -22.29 6.84 -23.38
CA LEU A 598 -22.51 7.66 -22.18
C LEU A 598 -23.93 8.23 -22.25
N VAL A 599 -24.76 7.94 -21.25
CA VAL A 599 -26.13 8.45 -21.18
C VAL A 599 -26.43 9.07 -19.83
N ALA A 600 -27.25 10.12 -19.85
CA ALA A 600 -27.90 10.62 -18.65
C ALA A 600 -29.14 9.78 -18.35
N LEU A 601 -29.28 9.43 -17.07
CA LEU A 601 -30.47 8.83 -16.51
C LEU A 601 -31.05 9.79 -15.47
N SER A 602 -32.37 9.93 -15.45
CA SER A 602 -33.08 10.80 -14.51
C SER A 602 -34.12 10.01 -13.73
N LYS A 603 -34.41 10.45 -12.50
CA LYS A 603 -35.63 10.03 -11.82
C LYS A 603 -36.84 10.76 -12.43
N PRO A 604 -38.02 10.13 -12.48
CA PRO A 604 -39.27 10.79 -12.82
C PRO A 604 -39.53 12.04 -12.00
#